data_AF-A0A1I1YV36-F1
#
_entry.id   AF-A0A1I1YV36-F1
#
_cell.length_a   1.000
_cell.length_b   1.000
_cell.length_c   1.000
_cell.angle_alpha   90.00
_cell.angle_beta   90.00
_cell.angle_gamma   90.00
#
_symmetry.space_group_name_H-M   'P 1'
#
loop_
_entity.id
_entity.type
_entity.pdbx_description
1 polymer ?
#
loop_
_entity_poly.entity_id
_entity_poly.type
_entity_poly.pdbx_seq_one_letter_code
_entity_poly.pdbx_strand_id
1 'polypeptide(L)' 'MSKKGVWIEAMRVFSLISQLGIIVAVCIFGCGFLGRLLDSKLSTSPVFTLIFIFIGIGSAFSGVYRTLLPFMKKRK' A
#
# COMPACT_ATOMS: atom_id res chain seq x y z
N MET A 1 8.96 -28.43 20.23
CA MET A 1 8.42 -27.37 19.35
C MET A 1 7.39 -28.01 18.42
N SER A 2 6.10 -27.81 18.66
CA SER A 2 5.03 -28.51 17.91
C SER A 2 4.89 -27.93 16.50
N LYS A 3 5.09 -28.75 15.46
CA LYS A 3 5.06 -28.34 14.04
C LYS A 3 3.78 -27.59 13.64
N LYS A 4 2.67 -27.77 14.37
CA LYS A 4 1.39 -27.08 14.13
C LYS A 4 1.47 -25.55 14.28
N GLY A 5 2.34 -25.04 15.16
CA GLY A 5 2.48 -23.60 15.39
C GLY A 5 3.06 -22.85 14.20
N VAL A 6 4.02 -23.45 13.48
CA VAL A 6 4.70 -22.82 12.33
C VAL A 6 3.76 -22.54 11.17
N TRP A 7 2.82 -23.46 10.89
CA TRP A 7 1.83 -23.29 9.82
C TRP A 7 0.82 -22.15 10.11
N ILE A 8 0.48 -21.98 11.39
CA ILE A 8 -0.43 -20.90 11.83
C ILE A 8 0.30 -19.55 11.76
N GLU A 9 1.58 -19.52 12.15
CA GLU A 9 2.43 -18.33 12.02
C GLU A 9 2.59 -17.93 10.54
N ALA A 10 2.85 -18.89 9.65
CA ALA A 10 2.97 -18.67 8.22
C ALA A 10 1.68 -18.11 7.60
N MET A 11 0.52 -18.64 7.97
CA MET A 11 -0.78 -18.10 7.52
C MET A 11 -1.01 -16.66 7.99
N ARG A 12 -0.63 -16.32 9.23
CA ARG A 12 -0.73 -14.93 9.71
C ARG A 12 0.16 -13.98 8.91
N VAL A 13 1.41 -14.36 8.67
CA VAL A 13 2.36 -13.55 7.89
C VAL A 13 1.86 -13.37 6.45
N PHE A 14 1.33 -14.43 5.85
CA PHE A 14 0.77 -14.39 4.50
C PHE A 14 -0.46 -13.48 4.41
N SER A 15 -1.38 -13.56 5.37
CA SER A 15 -2.55 -12.68 5.43
C SER A 15 -2.16 -11.20 5.56
N LEU A 16 -1.13 -10.89 6.35
CA LEU A 16 -0.62 -9.53 6.50
C LEU A 16 0.05 -9.01 5.23
N ILE A 17 0.86 -9.85 4.57
CA ILE A 17 1.49 -9.51 3.27
C ILE A 17 0.42 -9.27 2.19
N SER A 18 -0.63 -10.09 2.17
CA SER A 18 -1.70 -9.97 1.18
C SER A 18 -2.51 -8.69 1.40
N GLN A 19 -2.87 -8.40 2.66
CA GLN A 19 -3.57 -7.17 3.01
C GLN A 19 -2.75 -5.92 2.65
N LEU A 20 -1.43 -5.95 2.89
CA LEU A 20 -0.49 -4.94 2.44
C LEU A 20 -0.47 -4.75 0.94
N GLY A 21 -0.29 -5.84 0.21
CA GLY A 21 -0.22 -5.84 -1.24
C GLY A 21 -1.48 -5.24 -1.85
N ILE A 22 -2.65 -5.55 -1.28
CA ILE A 22 -3.93 -4.96 -1.68
C ILE A 22 -3.95 -3.45 -1.42
N ILE A 23 -3.51 -2.97 -0.26
CA ILE A 23 -3.47 -1.53 0.06
C ILE A 23 -2.57 -0.77 -0.92
N VAL A 24 -1.37 -1.31 -1.20
CA VAL A 24 -0.42 -0.69 -2.13
C VAL A 24 -0.95 -0.74 -3.57
N ALA A 25 -1.51 -1.88 -4.00
CA ALA A 25 -2.11 -2.03 -5.31
C ALA A 25 -3.28 -1.05 -5.52
N VAL A 26 -4.19 -0.94 -4.53
CA VAL A 26 -5.31 0.01 -4.57
C VAL A 26 -4.81 1.46 -4.58
N CYS A 27 -3.73 1.79 -3.86
CA CYS A 27 -3.15 3.14 -3.91
C CYS A 27 -2.56 3.46 -5.29
N ILE A 28 -1.81 2.52 -5.90
CA ILE A 28 -1.20 2.72 -7.23
C ILE A 28 -2.28 2.81 -8.31
N PHE A 29 -3.22 1.86 -8.34
CA PHE A 29 -4.32 1.87 -9.30
C PHE A 29 -5.23 3.07 -9.07
N GLY A 30 -5.58 3.37 -7.81
CA GLY A 30 -6.41 4.50 -7.44
C GLY A 30 -5.79 5.83 -7.85
N CYS A 31 -4.52 6.08 -7.50
CA CYS A 31 -3.87 7.34 -7.83
C CYS A 31 -3.54 7.48 -9.32
N GLY A 32 -3.14 6.39 -9.99
CA GLY A 32 -2.89 6.40 -11.42
C GLY A 32 -4.17 6.61 -12.25
N PHE A 33 -5.27 5.95 -11.87
CA PHE A 33 -6.55 6.06 -12.58
C PHE A 33 -7.26 7.39 -12.30
N LEU A 34 -7.32 7.84 -11.02
CA LEU A 34 -7.87 9.15 -10.70
C LEU A 34 -7.03 10.28 -11.29
N GLY A 35 -5.70 10.19 -11.22
CA GLY A 35 -4.81 11.20 -11.81
C GLY A 35 -5.08 11.38 -13.30
N ARG A 36 -5.16 10.28 -14.06
CA ARG A 36 -5.41 10.30 -15.51
C ARG A 36 -6.83 10.75 -15.88
N LEU A 37 -7.86 10.39 -15.10
CA LEU A 37 -9.23 10.86 -15.31
C LEU A 37 -9.38 12.35 -15.07
N LEU A 38 -8.67 12.88 -14.07
CA LEU A 38 -8.76 14.28 -13.68
C LEU A 38 -7.96 15.18 -14.64
N ASP A 39 -6.81 14.70 -15.11
CA ASP A 39 -6.02 15.31 -16.19
C ASP A 39 -6.85 15.51 -17.48
N SER A 40 -7.58 14.45 -17.87
CA SER A 40 -8.44 14.48 -19.06
C SER A 40 -9.65 15.40 -18.93
N LYS A 41 -10.14 15.70 -17.71
CA LYS A 41 -11.29 16.60 -17.51
C LYS A 41 -10.91 18.07 -17.40
N LEU A 42 -9.66 18.38 -17.06
CA LEU A 42 -9.25 19.75 -16.75
C LEU A 42 -8.49 20.44 -17.88
N SER A 43 -8.04 19.74 -18.94
CA SER A 43 -7.31 20.30 -20.10
C SER A 43 -6.20 21.28 -19.73
N THR A 44 -5.71 21.19 -18.50
CA THR A 44 -4.69 22.03 -17.90
C THR A 44 -3.52 21.09 -17.70
N SER A 45 -2.35 21.48 -18.20
CA SER A 45 -1.04 20.83 -17.99
C SER A 45 -0.94 20.04 -16.68
N PRO A 46 -0.15 18.95 -16.62
CA PRO A 46 -0.23 17.80 -15.70
C PRO A 46 0.00 18.08 -14.19
N VAL A 47 -0.59 19.15 -13.67
CA VAL A 47 -0.48 19.66 -12.31
C VAL A 47 -1.33 18.81 -11.36
N PHE A 48 -2.53 18.40 -11.79
CA PHE A 48 -3.38 17.53 -10.98
C PHE A 48 -2.81 16.12 -10.84
N THR A 49 -2.24 15.59 -11.93
CA THR A 49 -1.45 14.35 -11.92
C THR A 49 -0.27 14.45 -10.94
N LEU A 50 0.39 15.61 -10.88
CA LEU A 50 1.49 15.88 -9.94
C LEU A 50 1.02 15.86 -8.47
N ILE A 51 -0.12 16.45 -8.15
CA ILE A 51 -0.66 16.46 -6.77
C ILE A 51 -1.08 15.04 -6.35
N PHE A 52 -1.71 14.30 -7.26
CA PHE A 52 -2.13 12.92 -7.03
C PHE A 52 -0.94 11.98 -6.87
N ILE A 53 0.18 12.22 -7.56
CA ILE A 53 1.41 11.45 -7.36
C ILE A 53 2.00 11.69 -5.97
N PHE A 54 2.00 12.93 -5.48
CA PHE A 54 2.50 13.26 -4.14
C PHE A 54 1.64 12.62 -3.04
N ILE A 55 0.32 12.70 -3.17
CA ILE A 55 -0.62 12.03 -2.26
C ILE A 55 -0.51 10.50 -2.37
N GLY A 56 -0.31 9.96 -3.58
CA GLY A 56 -0.10 8.54 -3.83
C GLY A 56 1.18 8.01 -3.19
N ILE A 57 2.28 8.75 -3.29
CA ILE A 57 3.55 8.42 -2.64
C ILE A 57 3.39 8.46 -1.11
N GLY A 58 2.77 9.50 -0.56
CA GLY A 58 2.54 9.61 0.89
C GLY A 58 1.64 8.50 1.45
N SER A 59 0.58 8.13 0.72
CA SER A 59 -0.33 7.05 1.11
C SER A 59 0.31 5.66 0.98
N ALA A 60 1.06 5.40 -0.10
CA ALA A 60 1.82 4.17 -0.27
C ALA A 60 2.88 4.02 0.82
N PHE A 61 3.64 5.09 1.11
CA PHE A 61 4.64 5.10 2.16
C PHE A 61 4.02 4.83 3.54
N SER A 62 2.91 5.49 3.84
CA SER A 62 2.17 5.27 5.10
C SER A 62 1.62 3.83 5.22
N GLY A 63 1.07 3.26 4.15
CA GLY A 63 0.55 1.88 4.14
C GLY A 63 1.64 0.84 4.38
N VAL A 64 2.80 1.04 3.76
CA VAL A 64 4.00 0.22 3.95
C VAL A 64 4.55 0.37 5.37
N TYR A 65 4.68 1.60 5.87
CA TYR A 65 5.15 1.87 7.25
C TYR A 65 4.27 1.20 8.30
N ARG A 66 2.94 1.34 8.18
CA ARG A 66 1.98 0.80 9.13
C ARG A 66 2.05 -0.71 9.28
N THR A 67 2.48 -1.41 8.22
CA THR A 67 2.58 -2.87 8.28
C THR A 67 4.00 -3.36 8.47
N LEU A 68 5.04 -2.59 8.13
CA LEU A 68 6.40 -2.88 8.57
C LEU A 68 6.58 -2.71 10.09
N LEU A 69 5.89 -1.73 10.69
CA LEU A 69 5.91 -1.45 12.14
C LEU A 69 5.66 -2.69 13.03
N PRO A 70 4.60 -3.51 12.82
CA PRO A 70 4.37 -4.72 13.62
C PRO A 70 5.39 -5.83 13.36
N PHE A 71 6.02 -5.88 12.17
CA PHE A 71 7.12 -6.83 11.90
C PHE A 71 8.42 -6.41 12.61
N MET A 72 8.76 -5.12 12.59
CA MET A 72 9.93 -4.58 13.29
C MET A 72 9.78 -4.64 14.82
N LYS A 73 8.55 -4.52 15.34
CA LYS A 73 8.28 -4.59 16.78
C LYS A 73 8.34 -6.02 17.36
N LYS A 74 8.47 -7.07 16.53
CA LYS A 74 8.60 -8.47 16.98
C LYS A 74 10.05 -8.89 17.24
N ARG A 75 10.88 -7.97 17.76
CA ARG A 75 12.21 -8.23 18.32
C ARG A 75 12.36 -7.53 19.68
N LYS A 76 11.64 -8.03 20.68
CA LYS A 76 12.08 -8.02 22.07
C LYS A 76 11.69 -9.35 22.71
#